data_AF-A0A077UJ31-F1
#
_entry.id   AF-A0A077UJ31-F1
#
_cell.length_a   1.000
_cell.length_b   1.000
_cell.length_c   1.000
_cell.angle_alpha   90.00
_cell.angle_beta   90.00
_cell.angle_gamma   90.00
#
_symmetry.space_group_name_H-M   'P 1'
#
loop_
_entity.id
_entity.type
_entity.pdbx_description
1 polymer ?
#
loop_
_entity_poly.entity_id
_entity_poly.type
_entity_poly.pdbx_seq_one_letter_code
_entity_poly.pdbx_strand_id
1 'polypeptide(L)'
;MSYFTEFVRGFLDLGATVILPVVIFLLGLFFRQKIGAAFRSGLTIGVAFVGIFLVIDLLVKNLGPAAQAMVKNLGVSLNVIDVGWPATSSIAWASSVAAFIIPLGIVVNVVLLVTKMTKTMNVDIWNFWHYTFTAAMVYAVSGSIWQALLAAVIFQVICLKVADWTAPMMSEFFDLPGVSIATGSTISYAPGIYLVKLLQKVPGLNKLDADPETIQKRFGAFGESIFVGLILGLGIGLLAGYKPGDVINLGMSMAAVMVLMPRMVKILMEGLMPVSESARTWLNKRFGEREIYIGLDAAVALGHPAVISTALILVPITVLLAVILPGNQVLPFGDLATIPFVVAFIVGAARGNIIHSVIVGTIMIAISLYIATDVAPIFTDMAKGTNVQMPKGSSEISSIDQGGNIVNYLIFKLFSLFN
;
A
#
# COMPACT_ATOMS: atom_id res chain seq x y z
N MET A 1 -11.68 -29.68 -11.27
CA MET A 1 -10.69 -28.69 -10.80
C MET A 1 -10.30 -27.68 -11.88
N SER A 2 -10.09 -28.08 -13.15
CA SER A 2 -9.70 -27.16 -14.25
C SER A 2 -10.63 -25.96 -14.46
N TYR A 3 -11.95 -26.17 -14.49
CA TYR A 3 -12.93 -25.08 -14.68
C TYR A 3 -12.93 -24.04 -13.55
N PHE A 4 -12.77 -24.47 -12.30
CA PHE A 4 -12.69 -23.54 -11.16
C PHE A 4 -11.40 -22.74 -11.22
N THR A 5 -10.27 -23.38 -11.52
CA THR A 5 -8.98 -22.69 -11.66
C THR A 5 -8.95 -21.73 -12.85
N GLU A 6 -9.58 -22.08 -13.97
CA GLU A 6 -9.73 -21.19 -15.14
C GLU A 6 -10.64 -20.00 -14.84
N PHE A 7 -11.76 -20.23 -14.14
CA PHE A 7 -12.65 -19.15 -13.70
C PHE A 7 -11.94 -18.18 -12.74
N VAL A 8 -11.22 -18.71 -11.74
CA VAL A 8 -10.47 -17.88 -10.78
C VAL A 8 -9.35 -17.11 -11.49
N ARG A 9 -8.61 -17.72 -12.42
CA ARG A 9 -7.60 -17.03 -13.22
C ARG A 9 -8.21 -15.93 -14.09
N GLY A 10 -9.27 -16.25 -14.84
CA GLY A 10 -9.97 -15.26 -15.66
C GLY A 10 -10.56 -14.11 -14.85
N PHE A 11 -11.00 -14.36 -13.60
CA PHE A 11 -11.43 -13.31 -12.68
C PHE A 11 -10.28 -12.43 -12.21
N LEU A 12 -9.11 -13.01 -11.91
CA LEU A 12 -7.91 -12.28 -11.47
C LEU A 12 -7.30 -11.44 -12.60
N ASP A 13 -7.38 -11.91 -13.85
CA ASP A 13 -6.89 -11.18 -15.03
C ASP A 13 -7.65 -9.85 -15.27
N LEU A 14 -8.84 -9.69 -14.68
CA LEU A 14 -9.61 -8.44 -14.76
C LEU A 14 -9.02 -7.31 -13.91
N GLY A 15 -8.19 -7.63 -12.91
CA GLY A 15 -7.53 -6.66 -12.03
C GLY A 15 -8.46 -5.90 -11.08
N ALA A 16 -7.86 -5.06 -10.22
CA ALA A 16 -8.55 -4.33 -9.15
C ALA A 16 -9.69 -3.43 -9.66
N THR A 17 -9.49 -2.77 -10.80
CA THR A 17 -10.42 -1.78 -11.38
C THR A 17 -11.75 -2.37 -11.82
N VAL A 18 -11.81 -3.68 -12.06
CA VAL A 18 -13.03 -4.40 -12.45
C VAL A 18 -13.56 -5.27 -11.31
N ILE A 19 -12.67 -5.94 -10.57
CA ILE A 19 -13.04 -6.81 -9.44
C ILE A 19 -13.80 -6.01 -8.37
N LEU A 20 -13.27 -4.85 -7.98
CA LEU A 20 -13.81 -4.13 -6.84
C LEU A 20 -15.23 -3.56 -7.10
N PRO A 21 -15.53 -2.94 -8.26
CA PRO A 21 -16.90 -2.53 -8.61
C PRO A 21 -17.93 -3.66 -8.55
N VAL A 22 -17.55 -4.84 -9.04
CA VAL A 22 -18.42 -6.03 -9.05
C VAL A 22 -18.67 -6.49 -7.62
N VAL A 23 -17.62 -6.60 -6.80
CA VAL A 23 -17.74 -6.98 -5.38
C VAL A 23 -18.63 -5.99 -4.64
N ILE A 24 -18.43 -4.69 -4.83
CA ILE A 24 -19.26 -3.67 -4.17
C ILE A 24 -20.71 -3.73 -4.64
N PHE A 25 -20.96 -3.94 -5.93
CA PHE A 25 -22.31 -4.15 -6.45
C PHE A 25 -22.99 -5.33 -5.76
N LEU A 26 -22.32 -6.48 -5.69
CA LEU A 26 -22.84 -7.69 -5.03
C LEU A 26 -23.08 -7.49 -3.54
N LEU A 27 -22.17 -6.78 -2.85
CA LEU A 27 -22.35 -6.42 -1.45
C LEU A 27 -23.53 -5.47 -1.24
N GLY A 28 -23.70 -4.47 -2.11
CA GLY A 28 -24.85 -3.57 -2.09
C GLY A 28 -26.17 -4.35 -2.19
N LEU A 29 -26.26 -5.31 -3.12
CA LEU A 29 -27.41 -6.20 -3.24
C LEU A 29 -27.62 -7.07 -1.98
N PHE A 30 -26.55 -7.66 -1.46
CA PHE A 30 -26.58 -8.48 -0.25
C PHE A 30 -27.11 -7.71 0.97
N PHE A 31 -26.72 -6.44 1.10
CA PHE A 31 -27.22 -5.52 2.13
C PHE A 31 -28.59 -4.90 1.79
N ARG A 32 -29.29 -5.43 0.79
CA ARG A 32 -30.66 -5.05 0.39
C ARG A 32 -30.79 -3.65 -0.19
N GLN A 33 -29.74 -3.12 -0.81
CA GLN A 33 -29.91 -1.94 -1.66
C GLN A 33 -30.74 -2.28 -2.89
N LYS A 34 -31.45 -1.27 -3.42
CA LYS A 34 -32.10 -1.37 -4.74
C LYS A 34 -31.03 -1.61 -5.80
N ILE A 35 -31.31 -2.46 -6.79
CA ILE A 35 -30.36 -2.84 -7.85
C ILE A 35 -29.71 -1.61 -8.50
N GLY A 36 -30.50 -0.58 -8.84
CA GLY A 36 -29.97 0.64 -9.43
C GLY A 36 -29.04 1.45 -8.50
N ALA A 37 -29.29 1.44 -7.19
CA ALA A 37 -28.43 2.11 -6.22
C ALA A 37 -27.11 1.35 -6.02
N ALA A 38 -27.18 0.02 -5.86
CA ALA A 38 -26.01 -0.83 -5.77
C ALA A 38 -25.14 -0.73 -7.04
N PHE A 39 -25.77 -0.73 -8.22
CA PHE A 39 -25.06 -0.62 -9.49
C PHE A 39 -24.38 0.73 -9.63
N ARG A 40 -25.06 1.82 -9.27
CA ARG A 40 -24.48 3.16 -9.24
C ARG A 40 -23.29 3.22 -8.29
N SER A 41 -23.40 2.71 -7.06
CA SER A 41 -22.29 2.67 -6.10
C SER A 41 -21.09 1.90 -6.64
N GLY A 42 -21.30 0.69 -7.18
CA GLY A 42 -20.23 -0.09 -7.79
C GLY A 42 -19.55 0.65 -8.94
N LEU A 43 -20.33 1.23 -9.86
CA LEU A 43 -19.80 1.97 -11.00
C LEU A 43 -19.03 3.23 -10.59
N THR A 44 -19.55 4.01 -9.64
CA THR A 44 -18.88 5.21 -9.10
C THR A 44 -17.53 4.85 -8.47
N ILE A 45 -17.48 3.76 -7.69
CA ILE A 45 -16.22 3.25 -7.11
C ILE A 45 -15.25 2.82 -8.21
N GLY A 46 -15.73 2.14 -9.25
CA GLY A 46 -14.89 1.76 -10.39
C GLY A 46 -14.26 2.96 -11.08
N VAL A 47 -15.06 3.99 -11.38
CA VAL A 47 -14.56 5.24 -11.95
C VAL A 47 -13.54 5.90 -11.02
N ALA A 48 -13.78 5.91 -9.71
CA ALA A 48 -12.84 6.46 -8.74
C ALA A 48 -11.51 5.71 -8.74
N PHE A 49 -11.52 4.36 -8.73
CA PHE A 49 -10.29 3.57 -8.77
C PHE A 49 -9.53 3.73 -10.08
N VAL A 50 -10.23 3.78 -11.22
CA VAL A 50 -9.58 4.10 -12.50
C VAL A 50 -8.88 5.45 -12.41
N GLY A 51 -9.55 6.47 -11.87
CA GLY A 51 -8.94 7.78 -11.65
C GLY A 51 -7.74 7.76 -10.69
N ILE A 52 -7.86 7.07 -9.56
CA ILE A 52 -6.78 6.90 -8.57
C ILE A 52 -5.57 6.22 -9.22
N PHE A 53 -5.77 5.12 -9.94
CA PHE A 53 -4.68 4.42 -10.63
C PHE A 53 -4.06 5.23 -11.77
N LEU A 54 -4.82 6.07 -12.48
CA LEU A 54 -4.23 7.01 -13.45
C LEU A 54 -3.29 8.02 -12.78
N VAL A 55 -3.64 8.51 -11.59
CA VAL A 55 -2.78 9.43 -10.82
C VAL A 55 -1.57 8.70 -10.24
N ILE A 56 -1.74 7.46 -9.75
CA ILE A 56 -0.63 6.61 -9.32
C ILE A 56 0.32 6.32 -10.49
N ASP A 57 -0.21 6.00 -11.67
CA ASP A 57 0.60 5.79 -12.87
C ASP A 57 1.40 7.05 -13.24
N LEU A 58 0.79 8.23 -13.07
CA LEU A 58 1.49 9.50 -13.26
C LEU A 58 2.65 9.64 -12.25
N LEU A 59 2.46 9.25 -10.99
CA LEU A 59 3.53 9.21 -9.99
C LEU A 59 4.64 8.23 -10.42
N VAL A 60 4.30 6.98 -10.71
CA VAL A 60 5.25 5.91 -11.06
C VAL A 60 6.07 6.28 -12.30
N LYS A 61 5.41 6.73 -13.38
CA LYS A 61 6.05 7.05 -14.66
C LYS A 61 7.00 8.23 -14.59
N ASN A 62 6.80 9.16 -13.65
CA ASN A 62 7.64 10.34 -13.50
C ASN A 62 8.71 10.18 -12.41
N LEU A 63 8.36 9.60 -11.25
CA LEU A 63 9.29 9.41 -10.13
C LEU A 63 10.26 8.24 -10.34
N GLY A 64 9.80 7.13 -10.93
CA GLY A 64 10.64 5.95 -11.16
C GLY A 64 11.91 6.28 -11.97
N PRO A 65 11.80 6.90 -13.16
CA PRO A 65 12.96 7.32 -13.94
C PRO A 65 13.84 8.33 -13.21
N ALA A 66 13.26 9.28 -12.46
CA ALA A 66 14.03 10.29 -11.73
C ALA A 66 14.91 9.66 -10.66
N ALA A 67 14.37 8.66 -9.95
CA ALA A 67 15.14 7.89 -9.00
C ALA A 67 16.22 7.00 -9.64
N GLN A 68 15.91 6.36 -10.77
CA GLN A 68 16.92 5.62 -11.54
C GLN A 68 18.09 6.51 -11.95
N ALA A 69 17.80 7.75 -12.36
CA ALA A 69 18.81 8.74 -12.70
C ALA A 69 19.64 9.15 -11.46
N MET A 70 19.01 9.40 -10.31
CA MET A 70 19.73 9.69 -9.05
C MET A 70 20.71 8.56 -8.70
N VAL A 71 20.26 7.31 -8.73
CA VAL A 71 21.10 6.13 -8.48
C VAL A 71 22.27 6.03 -9.45
N LYS A 72 21.99 6.21 -10.75
CA LYS A 72 23.02 6.17 -11.80
C LYS A 72 24.08 7.26 -11.59
N ASN A 73 23.66 8.45 -11.18
CA ASN A 73 24.56 9.58 -10.91
C ASN A 73 25.45 9.33 -9.68
N LEU A 74 24.97 8.57 -8.70
CA LEU A 74 25.76 8.16 -7.54
C LEU A 74 26.80 7.08 -7.89
N GLY A 75 26.74 6.47 -9.07
CA GLY A 75 27.70 5.47 -9.53
C GLY A 75 27.65 4.16 -8.76
N VAL A 76 26.53 3.87 -8.09
CA VAL A 76 26.37 2.70 -7.22
C VAL A 76 25.67 1.58 -7.98
N SER A 77 26.25 0.39 -7.94
CA SER A 77 25.62 -0.86 -8.37
C SER A 77 25.41 -1.75 -7.15
N LEU A 78 24.16 -2.09 -6.85
CA LEU A 78 23.84 -3.12 -5.88
C LEU A 78 23.32 -4.37 -6.61
N ASN A 79 23.45 -5.53 -5.96
CA ASN A 79 23.23 -6.84 -6.56
C ASN A 79 21.75 -7.23 -6.68
N VAL A 80 20.89 -6.62 -5.84
CA VAL A 80 19.46 -6.90 -5.78
C VAL A 80 18.68 -5.71 -6.34
N ILE A 81 17.80 -5.98 -7.29
CA ILE A 81 16.93 -4.96 -7.87
C ILE A 81 15.52 -5.05 -7.30
N ASP A 82 15.00 -3.92 -6.84
CA ASP A 82 13.60 -3.76 -6.51
C ASP A 82 12.73 -3.70 -7.79
N VAL A 83 11.95 -4.76 -8.02
CA VAL A 83 11.08 -4.91 -9.20
C VAL A 83 9.71 -4.25 -9.04
N GLY A 84 9.40 -3.76 -7.84
CA GLY A 84 8.13 -3.10 -7.53
C GLY A 84 6.96 -4.04 -7.27
N TRP A 85 5.91 -3.47 -6.69
CA TRP A 85 4.65 -4.16 -6.37
C TRP A 85 3.94 -4.83 -7.58
N PRO A 86 3.98 -4.32 -8.84
CA PRO A 86 3.27 -4.99 -9.93
C PRO A 86 3.92 -6.33 -10.30
N ALA A 87 5.25 -6.37 -10.33
CA ALA A 87 5.98 -7.62 -10.56
C ALA A 87 5.82 -8.57 -9.37
N THR A 88 5.89 -8.05 -8.14
CA THR A 88 5.72 -8.81 -6.90
C THR A 88 4.34 -9.47 -6.81
N SER A 89 3.27 -8.73 -7.09
CA SER A 89 1.90 -9.26 -7.11
C SER A 89 1.70 -10.29 -8.23
N SER A 90 2.34 -10.10 -9.38
CA SER A 90 2.34 -11.08 -10.47
C SER A 90 3.00 -12.40 -10.05
N ILE A 91 4.13 -12.33 -9.33
CA ILE A 91 4.80 -13.53 -8.76
C ILE A 91 3.89 -14.21 -7.73
N ALA A 92 3.23 -13.44 -6.86
CA ALA A 92 2.28 -13.98 -5.90
C ALA A 92 1.14 -14.75 -6.59
N TRP A 93 0.48 -14.13 -7.57
CA TRP A 93 -0.64 -14.74 -8.28
C TRP A 93 -0.26 -15.91 -9.19
N ALA A 94 0.98 -15.94 -9.67
CA ALA A 94 1.51 -17.07 -10.44
C ALA A 94 1.77 -18.31 -9.57
N SER A 95 1.82 -18.17 -8.24
CA SER A 95 2.14 -19.27 -7.33
C SER A 95 1.10 -20.40 -7.36
N SER A 96 1.54 -21.61 -7.00
CA SER A 96 0.68 -22.80 -6.90
C SER A 96 -0.41 -22.68 -5.83
N VAL A 97 -0.20 -21.81 -4.83
CA VAL A 97 -1.11 -21.64 -3.69
C VAL A 97 -2.21 -20.60 -3.96
N ALA A 98 -2.04 -19.74 -4.96
CA ALA A 98 -2.92 -18.61 -5.28
C ALA A 98 -4.42 -18.98 -5.36
N ALA A 99 -4.74 -20.11 -5.99
CA ALA A 99 -6.13 -20.55 -6.19
C ALA A 99 -6.88 -20.82 -4.87
N PHE A 100 -6.17 -21.10 -3.78
CA PHE A 100 -6.76 -21.37 -2.46
C PHE A 100 -6.93 -20.12 -1.62
N ILE A 101 -6.15 -19.07 -1.86
CA ILE A 101 -6.07 -17.89 -0.98
C ILE A 101 -7.34 -17.06 -1.02
N ILE A 102 -7.97 -16.90 -2.20
CA ILE A 102 -9.20 -16.10 -2.30
C ILE A 102 -10.35 -16.74 -1.50
N PRO A 103 -10.72 -18.02 -1.74
CA PRO A 103 -11.75 -18.67 -0.93
C PRO A 103 -11.40 -18.68 0.56
N LEU A 104 -10.15 -19.00 0.90
CA LEU A 104 -9.69 -19.04 2.29
C LEU A 104 -9.84 -17.68 2.96
N GLY A 105 -9.39 -16.62 2.30
CA GLY A 105 -9.42 -15.26 2.84
C GLY A 105 -10.85 -14.77 3.07
N ILE A 106 -11.78 -15.07 2.16
CA ILE A 106 -13.20 -14.74 2.36
C ILE A 106 -13.76 -15.50 3.56
N VAL A 107 -13.53 -16.81 3.64
CA VAL A 107 -14.03 -17.65 4.74
C VAL A 107 -13.47 -17.16 6.07
N VAL A 108 -12.17 -16.91 6.17
CA VAL A 108 -11.53 -16.42 7.39
C VAL A 108 -12.09 -15.07 7.80
N ASN A 109 -12.25 -14.12 6.88
CA ASN A 109 -12.81 -12.81 7.22
C ASN A 109 -14.26 -12.92 7.72
N VAL A 110 -15.10 -13.73 7.07
CA VAL A 110 -16.48 -14.00 7.53
C VAL A 110 -16.49 -14.66 8.91
N VAL A 111 -15.64 -15.66 9.15
CA VAL A 111 -15.54 -16.33 10.45
C VAL A 111 -15.14 -15.33 11.53
N LEU A 112 -14.13 -14.50 11.29
CA LEU A 112 -13.68 -13.47 12.24
C LEU A 112 -14.77 -12.41 12.51
N LEU A 113 -15.56 -12.04 11.50
CA LEU A 113 -16.68 -11.10 11.66
C LEU A 113 -17.82 -11.71 12.50
N VAL A 114 -18.20 -12.96 12.21
CA VAL A 114 -19.28 -13.66 12.93
C VAL A 114 -18.88 -13.92 14.39
N THR A 115 -17.63 -14.34 14.62
CA THR A 115 -17.06 -14.57 15.96
C THR A 115 -16.69 -13.26 16.68
N LYS A 116 -16.90 -12.10 16.06
CA LYS A 116 -16.59 -10.76 16.62
C LYS A 116 -15.10 -10.54 16.92
N MET A 117 -14.23 -11.32 16.27
CA MET A 117 -12.79 -11.10 16.36
C MET A 117 -12.35 -9.93 15.49
N THR A 118 -13.11 -9.53 14.48
CA THR A 118 -12.84 -8.30 13.72
C THR A 118 -14.11 -7.49 13.48
N LYS A 119 -13.94 -6.17 13.29
CA LYS A 119 -14.99 -5.25 12.81
C LYS A 119 -14.84 -4.96 11.31
N THR A 120 -13.71 -5.30 10.71
CA THR A 120 -13.37 -4.99 9.32
C THR A 120 -13.85 -6.08 8.38
N MET A 121 -14.77 -5.73 7.48
CA MET A 121 -15.11 -6.55 6.32
C MET A 121 -14.19 -6.14 5.17
N ASN A 122 -13.19 -6.96 4.88
CA ASN A 122 -12.24 -6.68 3.81
C ASN A 122 -12.88 -7.01 2.46
N VAL A 123 -13.19 -5.97 1.68
CA VAL A 123 -13.87 -6.11 0.38
C VAL A 123 -12.90 -5.98 -0.79
N ASP A 124 -11.66 -5.58 -0.53
CA ASP A 124 -10.61 -5.53 -1.53
C ASP A 124 -9.93 -6.90 -1.69
N ILE A 125 -10.58 -7.74 -2.48
CA ILE A 125 -10.11 -9.10 -2.79
C ILE A 125 -8.81 -9.06 -3.62
N TRP A 126 -8.59 -8.01 -4.40
CA TRP A 126 -7.35 -7.87 -5.15
C TRP A 126 -6.16 -7.80 -4.21
N ASN A 127 -6.30 -7.13 -3.06
CA ASN A 127 -5.28 -7.05 -2.01
C ASN A 127 -4.87 -8.41 -1.41
N PHE A 128 -5.60 -9.51 -1.67
CA PHE A 128 -5.24 -10.81 -1.11
C PHE A 128 -3.97 -11.38 -1.74
N TRP A 129 -3.45 -10.73 -2.78
CA TRP A 129 -2.12 -10.99 -3.31
C TRP A 129 -1.04 -10.89 -2.22
N HIS A 130 -1.23 -10.04 -1.20
CA HIS A 130 -0.27 -9.94 -0.10
C HIS A 130 -0.20 -11.22 0.75
N TYR A 131 -1.36 -11.81 1.03
CA TYR A 131 -1.47 -13.07 1.76
C TYR A 131 -0.92 -14.22 0.91
N THR A 132 -1.18 -14.14 -0.40
CA THR A 132 -0.68 -15.09 -1.40
C THR A 132 0.83 -15.08 -1.48
N PHE A 133 1.45 -13.90 -1.47
CA PHE A 133 2.91 -13.76 -1.49
C PHE A 133 3.56 -14.43 -0.28
N THR A 134 3.03 -14.16 0.92
CA THR A 134 3.52 -14.78 2.16
C THR A 134 3.35 -16.30 2.13
N ALA A 135 2.19 -16.79 1.69
CA ALA A 135 1.96 -18.23 1.53
C ALA A 135 2.92 -18.85 0.52
N ALA A 136 3.19 -18.18 -0.59
CA ALA A 136 4.12 -18.66 -1.61
C ALA A 136 5.56 -18.76 -1.07
N MET A 137 6.01 -17.78 -0.26
CA MET A 137 7.31 -17.85 0.42
C MET A 137 7.40 -19.04 1.37
N VAL A 138 6.37 -19.24 2.22
CA VAL A 138 6.34 -20.37 3.16
C VAL A 138 6.25 -21.70 2.41
N TYR A 139 5.52 -21.76 1.30
CA TYR A 139 5.48 -22.94 0.44
C TYR A 139 6.84 -23.24 -0.18
N ALA A 140 7.57 -22.21 -0.64
CA ALA A 140 8.87 -22.37 -1.27
C ALA A 140 9.93 -22.98 -0.33
N VAL A 141 9.86 -22.70 0.98
CA VAL A 141 10.76 -23.29 1.98
C VAL A 141 10.27 -24.62 2.56
N SER A 142 8.96 -24.78 2.78
CA SER A 142 8.42 -25.97 3.46
C SER A 142 7.95 -27.08 2.53
N GLY A 143 7.64 -26.77 1.26
CA GLY A 143 6.91 -27.66 0.35
C GLY A 143 5.49 -28.01 0.80
N SER A 144 4.99 -27.44 1.90
CA SER A 144 3.73 -27.83 2.54
C SER A 144 2.63 -26.82 2.26
N ILE A 145 1.59 -27.26 1.55
CA ILE A 145 0.40 -26.43 1.31
C ILE A 145 -0.28 -26.01 2.62
N TRP A 146 -0.28 -26.86 3.64
CA TRP A 146 -0.94 -26.55 4.92
C TRP A 146 -0.21 -25.45 5.69
N GLN A 147 1.13 -25.47 5.69
CA GLN A 147 1.92 -24.39 6.30
C GLN A 147 1.73 -23.08 5.54
N ALA A 148 1.70 -23.14 4.21
CA ALA A 148 1.45 -21.97 3.36
C ALA A 148 0.07 -21.33 3.62
N LEU A 149 -0.99 -22.14 3.68
CA LEU A 149 -2.33 -21.64 3.99
C LEU A 149 -2.41 -21.08 5.41
N LEU A 150 -1.78 -21.75 6.39
CA LEU A 150 -1.71 -21.24 7.76
C LEU A 150 -0.98 -19.88 7.82
N ALA A 151 0.12 -19.72 7.09
CA ALA A 151 0.84 -18.46 6.99
C ALA A 151 -0.02 -17.32 6.41
N ALA A 152 -0.79 -17.60 5.35
CA ALA A 152 -1.76 -16.64 4.81
C ALA A 152 -2.84 -16.26 5.83
N VAL A 153 -3.38 -17.23 6.59
CA VAL A 153 -4.37 -16.95 7.65
C VAL A 153 -3.76 -16.05 8.72
N ILE A 154 -2.54 -16.34 9.18
CA ILE A 154 -1.85 -15.53 10.18
C ILE A 154 -1.67 -14.09 9.67
N PHE A 155 -1.17 -13.93 8.43
CA PHE A 155 -0.99 -12.62 7.82
C PHE A 155 -2.32 -11.86 7.76
N GLN A 156 -3.38 -12.50 7.26
CA GLN A 156 -4.70 -11.88 7.15
C GLN A 156 -5.26 -11.48 8.51
N VAL A 157 -5.14 -12.35 9.54
CA VAL A 157 -5.60 -12.04 10.90
C VAL A 157 -4.87 -10.81 11.44
N ILE A 158 -3.55 -10.74 11.28
CA ILE A 158 -2.76 -9.55 11.65
C ILE A 158 -3.29 -8.33 10.92
N CYS A 159 -3.52 -8.45 9.60
CA CYS A 159 -4.02 -7.33 8.82
C CYS A 159 -5.37 -6.79 9.31
N LEU A 160 -6.33 -7.68 9.53
CA LEU A 160 -7.66 -7.30 10.00
C LEU A 160 -7.63 -6.68 11.40
N LYS A 161 -6.76 -7.18 12.28
CA LYS A 161 -6.58 -6.62 13.63
C LYS A 161 -5.95 -5.24 13.61
N VAL A 162 -4.97 -5.02 12.74
CA VAL A 162 -4.36 -3.68 12.56
C VAL A 162 -5.34 -2.74 11.88
N ALA A 163 -6.12 -3.21 10.90
CA ALA A 163 -7.18 -2.43 10.26
C ALA A 163 -8.23 -1.95 11.28
N ASP A 164 -8.69 -2.83 12.17
CA ASP A 164 -9.61 -2.46 13.26
C ASP A 164 -9.00 -1.45 14.23
N TRP A 165 -7.72 -1.63 14.59
CA TRP A 165 -7.01 -0.73 15.49
C TRP A 165 -6.82 0.67 14.90
N THR A 166 -6.59 0.74 13.58
CA THR A 166 -6.33 1.99 12.86
C THR A 166 -7.58 2.62 12.26
N ALA A 167 -8.73 1.95 12.28
CA ALA A 167 -10.00 2.49 11.78
C ALA A 167 -10.38 3.87 12.36
N PRO A 168 -10.18 4.17 13.67
CA PRO A 168 -10.42 5.52 14.19
C PRO A 168 -9.55 6.60 13.51
N MET A 169 -8.30 6.27 13.16
CA MET A 169 -7.42 7.19 12.42
C MET A 169 -7.98 7.52 11.02
N MET A 170 -8.59 6.53 10.36
CA MET A 170 -9.22 6.74 9.06
C MET A 170 -10.40 7.72 9.14
N SER A 171 -11.20 7.63 10.21
CA SER A 171 -12.31 8.55 10.41
C SER A 171 -11.87 9.94 10.88
N GLU A 172 -10.97 10.03 11.86
CA GLU A 172 -10.62 11.30 12.52
C GLU A 172 -9.64 12.16 11.72
N PHE A 173 -8.70 11.53 11.01
CA PHE A 173 -7.64 12.24 10.30
C PHE A 173 -7.83 12.24 8.78
N PHE A 174 -8.22 11.10 8.20
CA PHE A 174 -8.39 10.99 6.75
C PHE A 174 -9.80 11.39 6.26
N ASP A 175 -10.74 11.65 7.17
CA ASP A 175 -12.16 11.94 6.86
C ASP A 175 -12.83 10.82 6.04
N LEU A 176 -12.50 9.56 6.39
CA LEU A 176 -13.04 8.35 5.76
C LEU A 176 -13.85 7.53 6.77
N PRO A 177 -15.02 8.03 7.22
CA PRO A 177 -15.84 7.33 8.22
C PRO A 177 -16.33 5.99 7.70
N GLY A 178 -16.23 4.95 8.55
CA GLY A 178 -16.64 3.60 8.18
C GLY A 178 -15.64 2.85 7.29
N VAL A 179 -14.46 3.43 7.02
CA VAL A 179 -13.39 2.81 6.23
C VAL A 179 -12.26 2.36 7.15
N SER A 180 -11.62 1.25 6.77
CA SER A 180 -10.38 0.77 7.36
C SER A 180 -9.41 0.38 6.24
N ILE A 181 -8.11 0.44 6.49
CA ILE A 181 -7.10 0.00 5.51
C ILE A 181 -6.65 -1.40 5.89
N ALA A 182 -6.91 -2.36 5.00
CA ALA A 182 -6.55 -3.76 5.17
C ALA A 182 -5.37 -4.21 4.28
N THR A 183 -4.72 -3.25 3.61
CA THR A 183 -3.59 -3.47 2.69
C THR A 183 -2.32 -3.88 3.43
N GLY A 184 -1.73 -5.00 3.00
CA GLY A 184 -0.57 -5.60 3.67
C GLY A 184 0.65 -4.68 3.74
N SER A 185 0.86 -3.84 2.73
CA SER A 185 1.98 -2.90 2.64
C SER A 185 1.91 -1.79 3.70
N THR A 186 0.77 -1.11 3.83
CA THR A 186 0.56 -0.09 4.86
C THR A 186 0.59 -0.68 6.27
N ILE A 187 0.02 -1.88 6.43
CA ILE A 187 -0.01 -2.58 7.73
C ILE A 187 1.38 -2.95 8.22
N SER A 188 2.30 -3.30 7.31
CA SER A 188 3.71 -3.53 7.64
C SER A 188 4.35 -2.34 8.37
N TYR A 189 3.90 -1.12 8.07
CA TYR A 189 4.45 0.11 8.63
C TYR A 189 3.72 0.58 9.91
N ALA A 190 2.72 -0.17 10.37
CA ALA A 190 2.00 0.12 11.62
C ALA A 190 2.90 0.25 12.88
N PRO A 191 4.04 -0.47 13.03
CA PRO A 191 4.99 -0.20 14.11
C PRO A 191 5.50 1.25 14.14
N GLY A 192 5.54 1.92 13.00
CA GLY A 192 5.88 3.34 12.88
C GLY A 192 4.95 4.25 13.71
N ILE A 193 3.71 3.86 13.99
CA ILE A 193 2.79 4.59 14.88
C ILE A 193 3.41 4.76 16.27
N TYR A 194 4.06 3.72 16.81
CA TYR A 194 4.72 3.80 18.11
C TYR A 194 5.98 4.67 18.05
N LEU A 195 6.74 4.59 16.96
CA LEU A 195 7.91 5.46 16.75
C LEU A 195 7.51 6.94 16.68
N VAL A 196 6.39 7.28 16.02
CA VAL A 196 5.84 8.65 16.04
C VAL A 196 5.51 9.09 17.46
N LYS A 197 4.82 8.24 18.24
CA LYS A 197 4.48 8.56 19.64
C LYS A 197 5.72 8.73 20.53
N LEU A 198 6.80 7.98 20.26
CA LEU A 198 8.07 8.15 20.95
C LEU A 198 8.73 9.47 20.54
N LEU A 199 8.78 9.77 19.24
CA LEU A 199 9.35 11.00 18.70
C LEU A 199 8.66 12.25 19.26
N GLN A 200 7.34 12.22 19.39
CA GLN A 200 6.52 13.29 19.98
C GLN A 200 6.78 13.52 21.48
N LYS A 201 7.46 12.59 22.16
CA LYS A 201 7.90 12.76 23.56
C LYS A 201 9.33 13.30 23.69
N VAL A 202 10.12 13.29 22.61
CA VAL A 202 11.51 13.75 22.64
C VAL A 202 11.55 15.29 22.71
N PRO A 203 12.16 15.89 23.75
CA PRO A 203 12.27 17.34 23.85
C PRO A 203 13.01 17.93 22.64
N GLY A 204 12.43 18.96 22.02
CA GLY A 204 12.99 19.63 20.85
C GLY A 204 12.32 19.16 19.56
N LEU A 205 12.34 17.85 19.28
CA LEU A 205 11.68 17.27 18.11
C LEU A 205 10.15 17.36 18.22
N ASN A 206 9.61 17.24 19.43
CA ASN A 206 8.18 17.39 19.70
C ASN A 206 7.58 18.76 19.33
N LYS A 207 8.42 19.80 19.18
CA LYS A 207 8.00 21.15 18.79
C LYS A 207 8.02 21.39 17.28
N LEU A 208 8.61 20.47 16.51
CA LEU A 208 8.71 20.61 15.06
C LEU A 208 7.36 20.28 14.45
N ASP A 209 6.71 21.26 13.85
CA ASP A 209 5.43 21.08 13.19
C ASP A 209 5.41 21.65 11.78
N ALA A 210 5.07 20.79 10.84
CA ALA A 210 5.05 21.08 9.42
C ALA A 210 3.97 20.21 8.77
N ASP A 211 2.72 20.46 9.14
CA ASP A 211 1.56 19.97 8.42
C ASP A 211 1.18 20.93 7.26
N PRO A 212 0.42 20.45 6.26
CA PRO A 212 0.00 21.29 5.13
C PRO A 212 -0.74 22.56 5.53
N GLU A 213 -1.55 22.56 6.59
CA GLU A 213 -2.28 23.75 7.03
C GLU A 213 -1.34 24.79 7.65
N THR A 214 -0.37 24.35 8.46
CA THR A 214 0.65 25.22 9.04
C THR A 214 1.55 25.83 7.96
N ILE A 215 1.91 25.05 6.93
CA ILE A 215 2.65 25.53 5.77
C ILE A 215 1.82 26.57 5.00
N GLN A 216 0.55 26.29 4.72
CA GLN A 216 -0.34 27.23 4.04
C GLN A 216 -0.55 28.52 4.84
N LYS A 217 -0.72 28.43 6.17
CA LYS A 217 -0.86 29.61 7.05
C LYS A 217 0.39 30.50 7.04
N ARG A 218 1.59 29.91 6.93
CA ARG A 218 2.85 30.67 6.92
C ARG A 218 3.23 31.22 5.54
N PHE A 219 3.00 30.44 4.49
CA PHE A 219 3.47 30.76 3.13
C PHE A 219 2.35 31.21 2.18
N GLY A 220 1.11 31.30 2.66
CA GLY A 220 -0.05 31.73 1.88
C GLY A 220 -0.29 30.81 0.68
N ALA A 221 -0.50 31.40 -0.50
CA ALA A 221 -0.73 30.66 -1.75
C ALA A 221 0.40 29.66 -2.07
N PHE A 222 1.65 29.97 -1.75
CA PHE A 222 2.79 29.06 -1.98
C PHE A 222 2.78 27.82 -1.07
N GLY A 223 1.99 27.82 0.00
CA GLY A 223 1.80 26.66 0.85
C GLY A 223 0.64 25.76 0.45
N GLU A 224 -0.09 26.08 -0.62
CA GLU A 224 -1.12 25.18 -1.15
C GLU A 224 -0.51 23.90 -1.72
N SER A 225 -1.29 22.81 -1.67
CA SER A 225 -0.81 21.47 -2.05
C SER A 225 -0.24 21.42 -3.48
N ILE A 226 -0.78 22.23 -4.40
CA ILE A 226 -0.29 22.33 -5.78
C ILE A 226 1.15 22.87 -5.84
N PHE A 227 1.47 23.91 -5.07
CA PHE A 227 2.81 24.51 -5.03
C PHE A 227 3.79 23.61 -4.27
N VAL A 228 3.34 22.94 -3.21
CA VAL A 228 4.16 21.95 -2.50
C VAL A 228 4.55 20.82 -3.44
N GLY A 229 3.60 20.27 -4.21
CA GLY A 229 3.87 19.26 -5.23
C GLY A 229 4.87 19.77 -6.29
N LEU A 230 4.67 20.99 -6.79
CA LEU A 230 5.58 21.62 -7.74
C LEU A 230 7.02 21.71 -7.21
N ILE A 231 7.21 22.29 -6.03
CA ILE A 231 8.53 22.52 -5.43
C ILE A 231 9.24 21.18 -5.16
N LEU A 232 8.53 20.20 -4.61
CA LEU A 232 9.11 18.88 -4.35
C LEU A 232 9.49 18.17 -5.65
N GLY A 233 8.63 18.22 -6.68
CA GLY A 233 8.94 17.64 -7.98
C GLY A 233 10.13 18.31 -8.68
N LEU A 234 10.22 19.64 -8.62
CA LEU A 234 11.39 20.38 -9.11
C LEU A 234 12.67 19.95 -8.37
N GLY A 235 12.60 19.84 -7.04
CA GLY A 235 13.73 19.39 -6.21
C GLY A 235 14.21 17.99 -6.60
N ILE A 236 13.29 17.04 -6.77
CA ILE A 236 13.63 15.68 -7.22
C ILE A 236 14.27 15.70 -8.61
N GLY A 237 13.74 16.50 -9.54
CA GLY A 237 14.30 16.60 -10.89
C GLY A 237 15.73 17.14 -10.91
N LEU A 238 16.01 18.13 -10.06
CA LEU A 238 17.36 18.67 -9.89
C LEU A 238 18.31 17.62 -9.30
N LEU A 239 17.88 16.88 -8.27
CA LEU A 239 18.67 15.80 -7.68
C LEU A 239 18.93 14.66 -8.67
N ALA A 240 17.96 14.38 -9.57
CA ALA A 240 18.10 13.42 -10.65
C ALA A 240 19.06 13.86 -11.76
N GLY A 241 19.54 15.12 -11.74
CA GLY A 241 20.42 15.66 -12.78
C GLY A 241 19.71 15.84 -14.13
N TYR A 242 18.39 16.07 -14.10
CA TYR A 242 17.59 16.28 -15.30
C TYR A 242 17.88 17.62 -15.97
N LYS A 243 17.58 17.71 -17.27
CA LYS A 243 17.64 18.97 -18.02
C LYS A 243 16.54 19.92 -17.53
N PRO A 244 16.67 21.26 -17.67
CA PRO A 244 15.69 22.21 -17.16
C PRO A 244 14.24 21.92 -17.57
N GLY A 245 13.99 21.51 -18.81
CA GLY A 245 12.64 21.14 -19.27
C GLY A 245 12.06 19.93 -18.55
N ASP A 246 12.87 18.89 -18.34
CA ASP A 246 12.46 17.66 -17.66
C ASP A 246 12.24 17.89 -16.15
N VAL A 247 13.03 18.78 -15.55
CA VAL A 247 12.84 19.25 -14.16
C VAL A 247 11.46 19.91 -14.01
N ILE A 248 11.12 20.84 -14.91
CA ILE A 248 9.83 21.53 -14.90
C ILE A 248 8.67 20.55 -15.14
N ASN A 249 8.82 19.61 -16.07
CA ASN A 249 7.80 18.58 -16.34
C ASN A 249 7.53 17.69 -15.12
N LEU A 250 8.59 17.28 -14.40
CA LEU A 250 8.44 16.52 -13.16
C LEU A 250 7.72 17.35 -12.08
N GLY A 251 8.12 18.61 -11.90
CA GLY A 251 7.44 19.55 -11.03
C GLY A 251 5.94 19.67 -11.32
N MET A 252 5.58 19.92 -12.58
CA MET A 252 4.18 20.01 -13.00
C MET A 252 3.39 18.72 -12.80
N SER A 253 4.02 17.56 -13.04
CA SER A 253 3.38 16.27 -12.79
C SER A 253 3.09 16.07 -11.31
N MET A 254 4.02 16.41 -10.41
CA MET A 254 3.80 16.30 -8.97
C MET A 254 2.75 17.30 -8.46
N ALA A 255 2.71 18.50 -9.03
CA ALA A 255 1.64 19.46 -8.77
C ALA A 255 0.26 18.92 -9.19
N ALA A 256 0.17 18.27 -10.36
CA ALA A 256 -1.06 17.65 -10.82
C ALA A 256 -1.52 16.51 -9.90
N VAL A 257 -0.60 15.65 -9.44
CA VAL A 257 -0.93 14.58 -8.48
C VAL A 257 -1.56 15.15 -7.22
N MET A 258 -0.97 16.20 -6.63
CA MET A 258 -1.46 16.84 -5.41
C MET A 258 -2.88 17.43 -5.54
N VAL A 259 -3.31 17.70 -6.76
CA VAL A 259 -4.64 18.27 -7.08
C VAL A 259 -5.64 17.16 -7.46
N LEU A 260 -5.21 16.18 -8.24
CA LEU A 260 -6.09 15.14 -8.78
C LEU A 260 -6.40 14.04 -7.74
N MET A 261 -5.41 13.62 -6.95
CA MET A 261 -5.58 12.51 -6.00
C MET A 261 -6.73 12.74 -4.99
N PRO A 262 -6.81 13.90 -4.29
CA PRO A 262 -7.88 14.13 -3.33
C PRO A 262 -9.28 14.12 -3.97
N ARG A 263 -9.39 14.58 -5.22
CA ARG A 263 -10.65 14.59 -5.96
C ARG A 263 -11.12 13.18 -6.29
N MET A 264 -10.20 12.28 -6.67
CA MET A 264 -10.57 10.90 -6.99
C MET A 264 -10.99 10.13 -5.73
N VAL A 265 -10.32 10.37 -4.59
CA VAL A 265 -10.74 9.82 -3.29
C VAL A 265 -12.11 10.35 -2.87
N LYS A 266 -12.44 11.62 -3.15
CA LYS A 266 -13.79 12.13 -2.88
C LYS A 266 -14.87 11.40 -3.68
N ILE A 267 -14.65 11.14 -4.97
CA ILE A 267 -15.58 10.35 -5.82
C ILE A 267 -15.73 8.94 -5.25
N LEU A 268 -14.64 8.34 -4.76
CA LEU A 268 -14.69 7.04 -4.11
C LEU A 268 -15.66 7.04 -2.92
N MET A 269 -15.56 8.05 -2.06
CA MET A 269 -16.43 8.18 -0.89
C MET A 269 -17.90 8.37 -1.26
N GLU A 270 -18.20 9.10 -2.33
CA GLU A 270 -19.57 9.23 -2.84
C GLU A 270 -20.18 7.86 -3.23
N GLY A 271 -19.39 6.96 -3.80
CA GLY A 271 -19.84 5.61 -4.14
C GLY A 271 -19.91 4.67 -2.94
N LEU A 272 -19.01 4.85 -1.97
CA LEU A 272 -18.85 3.97 -0.81
C LEU A 272 -19.85 4.24 0.31
N MET A 273 -20.12 5.51 0.62
CA MET A 273 -21.01 5.89 1.74
C MET A 273 -22.36 5.16 1.71
N PRO A 274 -23.09 5.08 0.58
CA PRO A 274 -24.37 4.37 0.54
C PRO A 274 -24.24 2.89 0.92
N VAL A 275 -23.16 2.23 0.51
CA VAL A 275 -22.88 0.82 0.78
C VAL A 275 -22.56 0.63 2.25
N SER A 276 -21.71 1.48 2.82
CA SER A 276 -21.37 1.48 4.25
C SER A 276 -22.59 1.68 5.13
N GLU A 277 -23.47 2.63 4.80
CA GLU A 277 -24.72 2.88 5.53
C GLU A 277 -25.69 1.69 5.46
N SER A 278 -25.78 1.07 4.28
CA SER A 278 -26.64 -0.11 4.07
C SER A 278 -26.12 -1.33 4.83
N ALA A 279 -24.81 -1.55 4.80
CA ALA A 279 -24.14 -2.59 5.58
C ALA A 279 -24.40 -2.40 7.08
N ARG A 280 -24.15 -1.18 7.60
CA ARG A 280 -24.42 -0.82 8.99
C ARG A 280 -25.88 -1.08 9.38
N THR A 281 -26.84 -0.65 8.55
CA THR A 281 -28.28 -0.85 8.80
C THR A 281 -28.66 -2.33 8.85
N TRP A 282 -28.20 -3.12 7.88
CA TRP A 282 -28.49 -4.55 7.81
C TRP A 282 -27.89 -5.32 8.98
N LEU A 283 -26.65 -4.99 9.35
CA LEU A 283 -25.91 -5.63 10.44
C LEU A 283 -26.52 -5.26 11.79
N ASN A 284 -26.85 -3.98 12.00
CA ASN A 284 -27.51 -3.52 13.22
C ASN A 284 -28.86 -4.22 13.45
N LYS A 285 -29.64 -4.41 12.39
CA LYS A 285 -30.92 -5.12 12.46
C LYS A 285 -30.80 -6.59 12.84
N ARG A 286 -29.73 -7.28 12.43
CA ARG A 286 -29.56 -8.72 12.67
C ARG A 286 -28.77 -9.05 13.93
N PHE A 287 -27.85 -8.17 14.33
CA PHE A 287 -26.81 -8.52 15.28
C PHE A 287 -26.58 -7.50 16.41
N GLY A 288 -27.51 -6.55 16.58
CA GLY A 288 -27.42 -5.45 17.55
C GLY A 288 -26.53 -4.31 17.05
N GLU A 289 -26.39 -3.22 17.81
CA GLU A 289 -25.49 -2.12 17.46
C GLU A 289 -24.06 -2.63 17.27
N ARG A 290 -23.66 -2.79 16.01
CA ARG A 290 -22.34 -3.24 15.60
C ARG A 290 -21.70 -2.20 14.73
N GLU A 291 -20.55 -1.75 15.18
CA GLU A 291 -19.66 -0.96 14.37
C GLU A 291 -18.90 -1.89 13.41
N ILE A 292 -19.09 -1.68 12.11
CA ILE A 292 -18.44 -2.45 11.05
C ILE A 292 -17.79 -1.47 10.08
N TYR A 293 -16.56 -1.80 9.69
CA TYR A 293 -15.76 -1.04 8.76
C TYR A 293 -15.66 -1.78 7.43
N ILE A 294 -15.59 -1.02 6.34
CA ILE A 294 -15.26 -1.54 5.02
C ILE A 294 -13.75 -1.44 4.85
N GLY A 295 -13.09 -2.59 4.73
CA GLY A 295 -11.66 -2.71 4.47
C GLY A 295 -11.38 -2.46 3.00
N LEU A 296 -10.58 -1.42 2.71
CA LEU A 296 -10.21 -1.01 1.36
C LEU A 296 -8.70 -0.92 1.20
N ASP A 297 -8.28 -0.68 -0.05
CA ASP A 297 -6.90 -0.41 -0.41
C ASP A 297 -6.38 0.88 0.25
N ALA A 298 -5.07 0.92 0.51
CA ALA A 298 -4.39 2.07 1.07
C ALA A 298 -4.40 3.30 0.15
N ALA A 299 -4.65 3.15 -1.15
CA ALA A 299 -4.79 4.26 -2.08
C ALA A 299 -5.79 5.33 -1.61
N VAL A 300 -6.78 4.95 -0.80
CA VAL A 300 -7.75 5.90 -0.22
C VAL A 300 -7.11 6.93 0.70
N ALA A 301 -6.01 6.59 1.38
CA ALA A 301 -5.30 7.52 2.26
C ALA A 301 -4.42 8.52 1.48
N LEU A 302 -4.08 8.24 0.22
CA LEU A 302 -3.27 9.13 -0.62
C LEU A 302 -4.00 10.43 -0.96
N GLY A 303 -5.32 10.51 -0.71
CA GLY A 303 -6.09 11.75 -0.84
C GLY A 303 -5.62 12.86 0.12
N HIS A 304 -4.87 12.54 1.18
CA HIS A 304 -4.36 13.54 2.10
C HIS A 304 -2.99 14.09 1.64
N PRO A 305 -2.84 15.42 1.41
CA PRO A 305 -1.60 16.00 0.86
C PRO A 305 -0.33 15.69 1.67
N ALA A 306 -0.44 15.61 3.00
CA ALA A 306 0.70 15.25 3.86
C ALA A 306 1.30 13.88 3.52
N VAL A 307 0.49 12.92 3.06
CA VAL A 307 0.97 11.58 2.67
C VAL A 307 1.86 11.68 1.43
N ILE A 308 1.38 12.37 0.40
CA ILE A 308 2.13 12.57 -0.84
C ILE A 308 3.39 13.39 -0.58
N SER A 309 3.30 14.52 0.15
CA SER A 309 4.47 15.35 0.49
C SER A 309 5.54 14.57 1.24
N THR A 310 5.13 13.80 2.25
CA THR A 310 6.04 12.93 3.01
C THR A 310 6.72 11.93 2.09
N ALA A 311 5.97 11.28 1.22
CA ALA A 311 6.51 10.31 0.28
C ALA A 311 7.51 10.93 -0.71
N LEU A 312 7.18 12.09 -1.29
CA LEU A 312 8.07 12.79 -2.22
C LEU A 312 9.41 13.18 -1.56
N ILE A 313 9.40 13.58 -0.29
CA ILE A 313 10.63 13.85 0.47
C ILE A 313 11.39 12.55 0.75
N LEU A 314 10.68 11.46 1.05
CA LEU A 314 11.29 10.17 1.33
C LEU A 314 11.90 9.49 0.09
N VAL A 315 11.48 9.83 -1.14
CA VAL A 315 12.09 9.28 -2.37
C VAL A 315 13.62 9.48 -2.42
N PRO A 316 14.15 10.72 -2.41
CA PRO A 316 15.60 10.92 -2.43
C PRO A 316 16.29 10.38 -1.17
N ILE A 317 15.61 10.40 -0.01
CA ILE A 317 16.15 9.80 1.22
C ILE A 317 16.29 8.28 1.07
N THR A 318 15.34 7.61 0.43
CA THR A 318 15.36 6.15 0.21
C THR A 318 16.50 5.77 -0.74
N VAL A 319 16.71 6.57 -1.80
CA VAL A 319 17.87 6.40 -2.69
C VAL A 319 19.18 6.56 -1.91
N LEU A 320 19.28 7.59 -1.07
CA LEU A 320 20.46 7.80 -0.24
C LEU A 320 20.68 6.65 0.76
N LEU A 321 19.63 6.21 1.46
CA LEU A 321 19.65 5.09 2.40
C LEU A 321 20.15 3.80 1.72
N ALA A 322 19.68 3.51 0.51
CA ALA A 322 20.13 2.33 -0.22
C ALA A 322 21.64 2.30 -0.44
N VAL A 323 22.27 3.48 -0.60
CA VAL A 323 23.72 3.62 -0.80
C VAL A 323 24.49 3.57 0.52
N ILE A 324 23.99 4.23 1.57
CA ILE A 324 24.77 4.42 2.82
C ILE A 324 24.56 3.30 3.86
N LEU A 325 23.46 2.54 3.78
CA LEU A 325 23.16 1.52 4.77
C LEU A 325 24.11 0.32 4.63
N PRO A 326 24.89 -0.01 5.67
CA PRO A 326 25.88 -1.08 5.58
C PRO A 326 25.21 -2.44 5.44
N GLY A 327 25.57 -3.18 4.39
CA GLY A 327 25.02 -4.52 4.13
C GLY A 327 23.70 -4.53 3.36
N ASN A 328 23.11 -3.37 3.06
CA ASN A 328 22.01 -3.31 2.10
C ASN A 328 22.52 -3.70 0.70
N GLN A 329 21.77 -4.56 0.01
CA GLN A 329 22.04 -4.91 -1.39
C GLN A 329 20.88 -4.55 -2.32
N VAL A 330 19.78 -4.01 -1.78
CA VAL A 330 18.60 -3.64 -2.55
C VAL A 330 18.74 -2.23 -3.11
N LEU A 331 18.62 -2.13 -4.43
CA LEU A 331 18.52 -0.88 -5.15
C LEU A 331 17.04 -0.56 -5.38
N PRO A 332 16.47 0.46 -4.70
CA PRO A 332 15.05 0.77 -4.76
C PRO A 332 14.72 1.43 -6.10
N PHE A 333 13.86 0.80 -6.89
CA PHE A 333 13.47 1.27 -8.22
C PHE A 333 11.96 1.19 -8.39
N GLY A 334 11.39 -0.01 -8.34
CA GLY A 334 9.97 -0.22 -8.58
C GLY A 334 9.07 0.31 -7.47
N ASP A 335 9.50 0.21 -6.21
CA ASP A 335 8.69 0.56 -5.03
C ASP A 335 8.94 1.97 -4.49
N LEU A 336 9.75 2.79 -5.16
CA LEU A 336 9.84 4.21 -4.77
C LEU A 336 8.51 4.95 -4.95
N ALA A 337 7.69 4.50 -5.89
CA ALA A 337 6.34 5.01 -6.09
C ALA A 337 5.31 4.40 -5.12
N THR A 338 5.67 3.38 -4.32
CA THR A 338 4.79 2.80 -3.29
C THR A 338 4.99 3.44 -1.91
N ILE A 339 6.01 4.28 -1.75
CA ILE A 339 6.23 5.06 -0.52
C ILE A 339 4.95 5.74 0.00
N PRO A 340 4.10 6.38 -0.84
CA PRO A 340 2.84 6.96 -0.36
C PRO A 340 1.91 5.97 0.36
N PHE A 341 1.89 4.70 -0.08
CA PHE A 341 1.04 3.67 0.51
C PHE A 341 1.57 3.22 1.86
N VAL A 342 2.88 2.96 1.97
CA VAL A 342 3.47 2.43 3.20
C VAL A 342 3.52 3.46 4.32
N VAL A 343 3.63 4.75 4.02
CA VAL A 343 3.72 5.80 5.06
C VAL A 343 2.38 6.31 5.57
N ALA A 344 1.25 5.89 5.00
CA ALA A 344 -0.08 6.42 5.33
C ALA A 344 -0.38 6.38 6.85
N PHE A 345 -0.12 5.24 7.52
CA PHE A 345 -0.33 5.12 8.98
C PHE A 345 0.64 5.96 9.80
N ILE A 346 1.88 6.14 9.34
CA ILE A 346 2.85 7.01 10.01
C ILE A 346 2.34 8.46 9.96
N VAL A 347 1.90 8.91 8.79
CA VAL A 347 1.39 10.27 8.59
C VAL A 347 0.12 10.51 9.40
N GLY A 348 -0.79 9.54 9.42
CA GLY A 348 -2.00 9.63 10.24
C GLY A 348 -1.69 9.65 11.74
N ALA A 349 -0.74 8.85 12.22
CA ALA A 349 -0.29 8.90 13.61
C ALA A 349 0.39 10.24 13.96
N ALA A 350 1.10 10.83 13.00
CA ALA A 350 1.72 12.14 13.13
C ALA A 350 0.72 13.30 12.95
N ARG A 351 -0.57 13.01 12.73
CA ARG A 351 -1.63 13.99 12.43
C ARG A 351 -1.23 14.95 11.30
N GLY A 352 -0.58 14.42 10.26
CA GLY A 352 -0.18 15.20 9.08
C GLY A 352 1.15 15.94 9.20
N ASN A 353 1.84 15.86 10.34
CA ASN A 353 3.14 16.47 10.52
C ASN A 353 4.22 15.79 9.65
N ILE A 354 4.66 16.48 8.60
CA ILE A 354 5.57 15.93 7.59
C ILE A 354 6.95 15.63 8.19
N ILE A 355 7.45 16.46 9.13
CA ILE A 355 8.78 16.25 9.72
C ILE A 355 8.82 14.95 10.53
N HIS A 356 7.85 14.74 11.43
CA HIS A 356 7.76 13.50 12.19
C HIS A 356 7.58 12.29 11.28
N SER A 357 6.78 12.45 10.23
CA SER A 357 6.49 11.39 9.28
C SER A 357 7.72 11.01 8.44
N VAL A 358 8.53 11.99 8.01
CA VAL A 358 9.77 11.75 7.28
C VAL A 358 10.80 11.07 8.19
N ILE A 359 10.97 11.52 9.44
CA ILE A 359 11.94 10.89 10.37
C ILE A 359 11.56 9.41 10.60
N VAL A 360 10.31 9.15 10.94
CA VAL A 360 9.86 7.77 11.20
C VAL A 360 9.81 6.94 9.92
N GLY A 361 9.37 7.52 8.80
CA GLY A 361 9.39 6.87 7.49
C GLY A 361 10.79 6.46 7.07
N THR A 362 11.80 7.30 7.31
CA THR A 362 13.22 7.00 7.06
C THR A 362 13.66 5.76 7.84
N ILE A 363 13.32 5.67 9.14
CA ILE A 363 13.64 4.51 9.98
C ILE A 363 12.96 3.25 9.47
N MET A 364 11.66 3.34 9.16
CA MET A 364 10.89 2.19 8.68
C MET A 364 11.37 1.70 7.32
N ILE A 365 11.71 2.61 6.40
CA ILE A 365 12.29 2.25 5.10
C ILE A 365 13.66 1.60 5.26
N ALA A 366 14.51 2.08 6.18
CA ALA A 366 15.79 1.43 6.46
C ALA A 366 15.61 -0.02 6.94
N ILE A 367 14.62 -0.28 7.80
CA ILE A 367 14.25 -1.64 8.22
C ILE A 367 13.80 -2.47 7.01
N SER A 368 12.92 -1.92 6.18
CA SER A 368 12.42 -2.62 4.98
C SER A 368 13.54 -2.95 3.98
N LEU A 369 14.53 -2.08 3.81
CA LEU A 369 15.69 -2.34 2.93
C LEU A 369 16.55 -3.52 3.44
N TYR A 370 16.78 -3.61 4.75
CA TYR A 370 17.48 -4.77 5.34
C TYR A 370 16.69 -6.06 5.17
N ILE A 371 15.38 -6.02 5.43
CA ILE A 371 14.49 -7.17 5.28
C ILE A 371 14.44 -7.61 3.81
N ALA A 372 14.30 -6.67 2.88
CA ALA A 372 14.28 -6.92 1.45
C ALA A 372 15.60 -7.51 0.94
N THR A 373 16.73 -7.13 1.55
CA THR A 373 18.04 -7.72 1.26
C THR A 373 18.11 -9.17 1.70
N ASP A 374 17.66 -9.49 2.91
CA ASP A 374 17.68 -10.87 3.44
C ASP A 374 16.71 -11.80 2.68
N VAL A 375 15.58 -11.27 2.21
CA VAL A 375 14.55 -12.02 1.47
C VAL A 375 14.89 -12.21 -0.02
N ALA A 376 15.85 -11.47 -0.56
CA ALA A 376 16.16 -11.47 -2.00
C ALA A 376 16.41 -12.85 -2.63
N PRO A 377 17.11 -13.81 -1.99
CA PRO A 377 17.35 -15.13 -2.60
C PRO A 377 16.06 -15.93 -2.81
N ILE A 378 15.22 -16.05 -1.77
CA ILE A 378 13.96 -16.80 -1.85
C ILE A 378 12.94 -16.09 -2.75
N PHE A 379 12.94 -14.76 -2.76
CA PHE A 379 12.14 -13.96 -3.69
C PHE A 379 12.53 -14.28 -5.14
N THR A 380 13.83 -14.28 -5.42
CA THR A 380 14.37 -14.60 -6.75
C THR A 380 14.00 -16.01 -7.17
N ASP A 381 14.08 -16.99 -6.26
CA ASP A 381 13.68 -18.36 -6.52
C ASP A 381 12.19 -18.50 -6.85
N MET A 382 11.32 -17.78 -6.13
CA MET A 382 9.89 -17.74 -6.44
C MET A 382 9.59 -17.12 -7.81
N ALA A 383 10.43 -16.19 -8.26
CA ALA A 383 10.27 -15.58 -9.57
C ALA A 383 10.74 -16.50 -10.72
N LYS A 384 11.61 -17.49 -10.45
CA LYS A 384 12.04 -18.48 -11.45
C LYS A 384 10.81 -19.29 -11.92
N GLY A 385 10.57 -19.29 -13.23
CA GLY A 385 9.40 -19.95 -13.83
C GLY A 385 8.16 -19.06 -13.95
N THR A 386 8.23 -17.80 -13.51
CA THR A 386 7.25 -16.77 -13.86
C THR A 386 7.70 -16.01 -15.13
N ASN A 387 6.81 -15.24 -15.75
CA ASN A 387 7.14 -14.37 -16.88
C ASN A 387 7.87 -13.07 -16.47
N VAL A 388 8.28 -12.92 -15.21
CA VAL A 388 9.02 -11.74 -14.74
C VAL A 388 10.44 -11.80 -15.26
N GLN A 389 10.81 -10.83 -16.10
CA GLN A 389 12.17 -10.73 -16.63
C GLN A 389 13.13 -10.23 -15.56
N MET A 390 14.23 -10.96 -15.36
CA MET A 390 15.32 -10.50 -14.49
C MET A 390 15.97 -9.25 -15.09
N PRO A 391 16.09 -8.15 -14.33
CA PRO A 391 16.76 -6.94 -14.79
C PRO A 391 18.22 -7.22 -15.22
N LYS A 392 18.67 -6.57 -16.30
CA LYS A 392 20.05 -6.74 -16.78
C LYS A 392 21.03 -6.19 -15.74
N GLY A 393 22.00 -7.01 -15.35
CA GLY A 393 23.07 -6.62 -14.41
C GLY A 393 22.75 -6.87 -12.94
N SER A 394 21.62 -7.51 -12.62
CA SER A 394 21.30 -7.97 -11.26
C SER A 394 21.50 -9.48 -11.13
N SER A 395 21.97 -9.93 -9.97
CA SER A 395 21.99 -11.36 -9.64
C SER A 395 20.68 -11.81 -9.00
N GLU A 396 19.97 -10.90 -8.35
CA GLU A 396 18.77 -11.18 -7.56
C GLU A 396 17.73 -10.06 -7.72
N ILE A 397 16.49 -10.36 -7.35
CA ILE A 397 15.39 -9.40 -7.28
C ILE A 397 14.69 -9.46 -5.93
N SER A 398 14.13 -8.33 -5.52
CA SER A 398 13.30 -8.20 -4.32
C SER A 398 12.30 -7.07 -4.52
N SER A 399 11.63 -6.65 -3.46
CA SER A 399 10.76 -5.47 -3.48
C SER A 399 10.71 -4.85 -2.08
N ILE A 400 10.55 -3.53 -1.97
CA ILE A 400 10.34 -2.90 -0.66
C ILE A 400 8.94 -3.24 -0.13
N ASP A 401 7.95 -3.30 -1.01
CA ASP A 401 6.54 -3.48 -0.67
C ASP A 401 6.27 -4.81 0.06
N GLN A 402 6.85 -5.92 -0.42
CA GLN A 402 6.69 -7.24 0.19
C GLN A 402 7.97 -7.95 0.57
N GLY A 403 9.02 -7.81 -0.26
CA GLY A 403 10.33 -8.29 0.13
C GLY A 403 10.79 -7.63 1.43
N GLY A 404 10.46 -6.34 1.63
CA GLY A 404 10.74 -5.55 2.84
C GLY A 404 9.60 -5.53 3.87
N ASN A 405 8.55 -6.31 3.70
CA ASN A 405 7.39 -6.28 4.58
C ASN A 405 7.67 -6.99 5.92
N ILE A 406 7.53 -6.26 7.03
CA ILE A 406 7.84 -6.75 8.38
C ILE A 406 6.92 -7.92 8.76
N VAL A 407 5.62 -7.83 8.45
CA VAL A 407 4.67 -8.90 8.77
C VAL A 407 4.98 -10.14 7.95
N ASN A 408 5.24 -9.98 6.65
CA ASN A 408 5.66 -11.06 5.77
C ASN A 408 6.92 -11.74 6.31
N TYR A 409 7.95 -10.95 6.62
CA TYR A 409 9.25 -11.42 7.08
C TYR A 409 9.18 -12.20 8.38
N LEU A 410 8.44 -11.70 9.37
CA LEU A 410 8.29 -12.38 10.67
C LEU A 410 7.59 -13.73 10.52
N ILE A 411 6.53 -13.79 9.70
CA ILE A 411 5.83 -15.05 9.41
C ILE A 411 6.77 -16.00 8.67
N PHE A 412 7.40 -15.54 7.60
CA PHE A 412 8.34 -16.33 6.82
C PHE A 412 9.47 -16.91 7.67
N LYS A 413 10.14 -16.08 8.49
CA LYS A 413 11.21 -16.53 9.38
C LYS A 413 10.72 -17.53 10.42
N LEU A 414 9.54 -17.32 10.99
CA LEU A 414 8.95 -18.28 11.93
C LEU A 414 8.83 -19.67 11.29
N PHE A 415 8.27 -19.77 10.09
CA PHE A 415 8.14 -21.06 9.39
C PHE A 415 9.49 -21.63 8.94
N SER A 416 10.44 -20.78 8.57
CA SER A 416 11.80 -21.19 8.19
C SER A 416 12.62 -21.78 9.34
N LEU A 417 12.20 -21.61 10.60
CA LEU A 417 12.85 -22.26 11.74
C LEU A 417 12.45 -23.74 11.90
N PHE A 418 11.34 -24.15 11.28
CA PHE A 418 10.76 -25.48 11.41
C PHE A 418 10.94 -26.37 10.18
N ASN A 419 11.60 -25.85 9.13
CA ASN A 419 11.90 -26.55 7.88
C ASN A 419 13.35 -26.27 7.52
#